data_AF-A0A7Y2Z8N9-F1
#
_entry.id   AF-A0A7Y2Z8N9-F1
#
_cell.length_a   1.000
_cell.length_b   1.000
_cell.length_c   1.000
_cell.angle_alpha   90.00
_cell.angle_beta   90.00
_cell.angle_gamma   90.00
#
_symmetry.space_group_name_H-M   'P 1'
#
loop_
_entity.id
_entity.type
_entity.pdbx_description
1 polymer ?
#
loop_
_entity_poly.entity_id
_entity_poly.type
_entity_poly.pdbx_seq_one_letter_code
_entity_poly.pdbx_strand_id
1 'polypeptide(L)' 'MKTKTKTLMYISALALLDMVIPIPFTALILIYVILEKPPWFADLFNEIYKP' A
#
# COMPACT_ATOMS: atom_id res chain seq x y z
N MET A 1 -0.32 -10.55 14.03
CA MET A 1 -1.26 -10.73 12.89
C MET A 1 -0.47 -11.13 11.67
N LYS A 2 -1.00 -11.97 10.78
CA LYS A 2 -0.34 -12.24 9.49
C LYS A 2 -0.18 -10.92 8.72
N THR A 3 0.95 -10.71 8.07
CA THR A 3 1.25 -9.48 7.32
C THR A 3 0.16 -9.16 6.31
N LYS A 4 -0.41 -10.17 5.65
CA LYS A 4 -1.59 -10.04 4.79
C LYS A 4 -2.77 -9.32 5.44
N THR A 5 -3.11 -9.68 6.69
CA THR A 5 -4.22 -9.05 7.42
C THR A 5 -3.88 -7.61 7.81
N LYS A 6 -2.64 -7.34 8.21
CA LYS A 6 -2.17 -5.99 8.55
C LYS A 6 -2.16 -5.09 7.32
N THR A 7 -1.68 -5.58 6.18
CA THR A 7 -1.69 -4.87 4.90
C THR A 7 -3.11 -4.56 4.44
N LEU A 8 -4.02 -5.54 4.53
CA LEU A 8 -5.43 -5.32 4.19
C LEU A 8 -6.04 -4.19 5.03
N MET A 9 -5.76 -4.15 6.34
CA MET A 9 -6.24 -3.07 7.21
C MET A 9 -5.72 -1.69 6.79
N TYR A 10 -4.43 -1.59 6.43
CA TYR A 10 -3.87 -0.31 5.96
C TYR A 10 -4.44 0.12 4.61
N ILE A 11 -4.62 -0.80 3.67
CA ILE A 11 -5.22 -0.50 2.36
C ILE A 11 -6.68 -0.06 2.55
N SER A 12 -7.45 -0.72 3.43
CA SER A 12 -8.81 -0.29 3.75
C SER A 12 -8.84 1.12 4.38
N ALA A 13 -7.92 1.43 5.28
CA ALA A 13 -7.82 2.78 5.85
C ALA A 13 -7.47 3.82 4.77
N LEU A 14 -6.56 3.49 3.86
CA LEU A 14 -6.18 4.36 2.74
C LEU A 14 -7.35 4.60 1.78
N ALA A 15 -8.14 3.57 1.49
CA ALA A 15 -9.34 3.68 0.66
C ALA A 15 -10.40 4.59 1.30
N LEU A 16 -10.57 4.54 2.62
CA LEU A 16 -11.45 5.47 3.34
C LEU A 16 -10.92 6.91 3.28
N LEU A 17 -9.60 7.11 3.36
CA LEU A 17 -9.00 8.44 3.21
C LEU A 17 -9.24 9.01 1.81
N ASP A 18 -9.04 8.22 0.76
CA ASP A 18 -9.32 8.61 -0.63
C ASP A 18 -10.82 8.91 -0.86
N MET A 19 -11.72 8.28 -0.10
CA MET A 19 -13.16 8.54 -0.19
C MET A 19 -13.56 9.85 0.49
N VAL A 20 -12.99 10.16 1.66
CA VAL A 20 -13.37 11.33 2.47
C VAL A 20 -12.66 12.59 1.99
N ILE A 21 -11.40 12.47 1.56
CA ILE A 21 -10.56 13.57 1.15
C ILE A 21 -10.42 13.49 -0.39
N PRO A 22 -10.68 14.56 -1.15
CA PRO A 22 -10.57 14.55 -2.62
C PRO A 22 -9.11 14.62 -3.09
N ILE A 23 -8.25 13.77 -2.52
CA ILE A 23 -6.84 13.61 -2.86
C ILE A 23 -6.63 12.12 -3.15
N PRO A 24 -6.08 11.75 -4.32
CA PRO A 24 -5.93 10.35 -4.71
C PRO A 24 -4.63 9.76 -4.11
N PHE A 25 -4.57 9.60 -2.79
CA PHE A 25 -3.36 9.12 -2.08
C PHE A 25 -2.92 7.75 -2.59
N THR A 26 -3.85 6.82 -2.84
CA THR A 26 -3.48 5.51 -3.39
C THR A 26 -2.77 5.64 -4.74
N ALA A 27 -3.26 6.51 -5.62
CA ALA A 27 -2.64 6.74 -6.93
C ALA A 27 -1.26 7.41 -6.79
N LEU A 28 -1.13 8.39 -5.89
CA LEU A 28 0.14 9.06 -5.63
C LEU A 28 1.19 8.11 -5.06
N ILE A 29 0.80 7.26 -4.10
CA ILE A 29 1.68 6.23 -3.53
C ILE A 29 2.08 5.23 -4.63
N LEU A 30 1.15 4.82 -5.50
CA LEU A 30 1.45 3.93 -6.61
C LEU A 30 2.45 4.53 -7.60
N ILE A 31 2.26 5.79 -7.99
CA ILE A 31 3.20 6.52 -8.86
C ILE A 31 4.58 6.57 -8.20
N TYR A 32 4.65 6.95 -6.93
CA TYR A 32 5.89 6.96 -6.15
C TYR A 32 6.57 5.59 -6.13
N VAL A 33 5.82 4.51 -5.87
CA VAL A 33 6.35 3.14 -5.86
C VAL A 33 6.91 2.73 -7.23
N ILE A 34 6.23 3.09 -8.32
CA ILE A 34 6.68 2.75 -9.69
C ILE A 34 7.97 3.50 -10.04
N LEU A 35 8.04 4.80 -9.70
CA LEU A 35 9.19 5.65 -10.05
C LEU A 35 10.41 5.34 -9.17
N GLU A 36 10.22 5.29 -7.86
CA GLU A 36 11.32 5.24 -6.88
C GLU A 36 11.65 3.82 -6.42
N LYS A 37 10.77 2.84 -6.65
CA LYS A 37 10.92 1.42 -6.26
C LYS A 37 11.45 1.27 -4.82
N PRO A 38 10.78 1.86 -3.83
CA PRO A 38 11.32 1.96 -2.50
C PRO A 38 11.46 0.57 -1.85
N PRO A 39 12.54 0.32 -1.07
CA PRO A 39 12.81 -1.01 -0.48
C PRO A 39 11.65 -1.57 0.33
N TRP A 40 10.96 -0.72 1.11
CA TRP A 40 9.83 -1.14 1.95
C TRP A 40 8.70 -1.80 1.15
N PHE A 41 8.46 -1.35 -0.09
CA PHE A 41 7.39 -1.93 -0.92
C PHE A 41 7.83 -3.28 -1.48
N ALA A 42 9.10 -3.41 -1.87
CA ALA A 42 9.66 -4.67 -2.34
C ALA A 42 9.64 -5.73 -1.22
N ASP A 43 10.02 -5.36 0.00
CA ASP A 43 9.99 -6.24 1.16
C ASP A 43 8.56 -6.68 1.49
N LEU A 44 7.62 -5.73 1.53
CA LEU A 44 6.21 -6.01 1.76
C LEU A 44 5.62 -6.93 0.66
N PHE A 45 5.97 -6.68 -0.60
CA PHE A 45 5.57 -7.52 -1.72
C PHE A 45 6.11 -8.94 -1.56
N ASN A 46 7.39 -9.09 -1.23
CA ASN A 46 7.99 -10.41 -1.00
C ASN A 46 7.30 -11.13 0.15
N GLU A 47 6.99 -10.46 1.24
CA GLU A 47 6.33 -11.05 2.42
C GLU A 47 4.88 -11.50 2.15
N ILE A 48 4.18 -10.83 1.21
CA ILE A 48 2.79 -11.16 0.85
C ILE A 48 2.73 -12.24 -0.23
N TYR A 49 3.58 -12.13 -1.25
CA TYR A 49 3.46 -12.89 -2.49
C TYR A 49 4.46 -14.04 -2.62
N LYS A 50 5.62 -13.99 -1.94
CA LYS A 50 6.53 -15.14 -1.93
C LYS A 50 6.16 -16.11 -0.80
N PRO A 51 6.26 -17.42 -1.05
CA PRO A 51 5.90 -18.47 -0.10
C PRO A 51 6.90 -18.58 1.06
#